data_AF-A0A2T1D2I4-F1
#
_entry.id   AF-A0A2T1D2I4-F1
#
_cell.length_a   1.000
_cell.length_b   1.000
_cell.length_c   1.000
_cell.angle_alpha   90.00
_cell.angle_beta   90.00
_cell.angle_gamma   90.00
#
_symmetry.space_group_name_H-M   'P 1'
#
loop_
_entity.id
_entity.type
_entity.pdbx_description
1 polymer ?
#
loop_
_entity_poly.entity_id
_entity_poly.type
_entity_poly.pdbx_seq_one_letter_code
_entity_poly.pdbx_strand_id
1 'polypeptide(L)'
;MINDLLSKLTCFKHDLIYDLISYQELKLCLDVGAAAGTMTRKIKYAGTEKTRILAFEPFEGNHRYFLENAGSFENIELIAKAVSAQSGVSEFCVPSVVGGKEQNWEKMTGYSSVGFLVDEEKQNRAANLQKFSIETVAIDDVVHEHIDFLKIDVQGGELDVLKGCERLMQNQQIDVIYIEFSGDKRILDLLISHQYSIFDTDYLVVPKEQNDSFPEKIQDLGFYDFGAVNLSTGKSAYHVKLNLPDREYCSFLKEFGQKYGYIQTDLICVSRKFLPQFIINLGQFLTQSNASIQPTKSIASSVPSVKTKLENQLSQSAALNAKNSAAPLPNSSTSLATSLLKRIANYYRRWPILLAGIAIAFNLLALFDTPYRWIFGTGSTVTLLFLIGHAASKADYVLAEVEKIKKQQSLDSSSGKRA
;
A
#
# COMPACT_ATOMS: atom_id res chain seq x y z
N MET A 1 4.99 -9.72 -11.40
CA MET A 1 5.50 -8.46 -12.01
C MET A 1 5.09 -7.35 -11.08
N ILE A 2 6.04 -6.50 -10.66
CA ILE A 2 5.77 -5.32 -9.84
C ILE A 2 5.10 -4.26 -10.70
N ASN A 3 4.21 -3.49 -10.11
CA ASN A 3 3.43 -2.46 -10.76
C ASN A 3 3.68 -1.09 -10.11
N ASP A 4 4.01 -0.08 -10.90
CA ASP A 4 4.26 1.30 -10.46
C ASP A 4 3.05 2.23 -10.53
N LEU A 5 1.85 1.65 -10.61
CA LEU A 5 0.60 2.40 -10.62
C LEU A 5 0.50 3.32 -9.41
N LEU A 6 0.82 2.82 -8.20
CA LEU A 6 0.66 3.58 -6.97
C LEU A 6 1.71 4.68 -6.84
N SER A 7 2.98 4.38 -7.10
CA SER A 7 4.07 5.35 -7.07
C SER A 7 3.87 6.50 -8.08
N LYS A 8 3.20 6.25 -9.21
CA LYS A 8 2.83 7.28 -10.20
C LYS A 8 1.69 8.22 -9.78
N LEU A 9 0.93 7.91 -8.73
CA LEU A 9 -0.13 8.80 -8.25
C LEU A 9 0.50 9.98 -7.50
N THR A 10 0.18 11.21 -7.92
CA THR A 10 0.77 12.43 -7.34
C THR A 10 0.38 12.65 -5.88
N CYS A 11 -0.81 12.18 -5.47
CA CYS A 11 -1.25 12.23 -4.08
C CYS A 11 -0.67 11.10 -3.22
N PHE A 12 -0.04 10.09 -3.83
CA PHE A 12 0.50 8.96 -3.10
C PHE A 12 1.89 9.32 -2.56
N LYS A 13 1.99 9.28 -1.22
CA LYS A 13 3.19 9.55 -0.42
C LYS A 13 3.43 8.38 0.53
N HIS A 14 4.60 8.34 1.15
CA HIS A 14 4.88 7.49 2.30
C HIS A 14 3.70 7.48 3.29
N ASP A 15 3.34 6.30 3.79
CA ASP A 15 2.20 6.03 4.71
C ASP A 15 0.78 6.08 4.13
N LEU A 16 0.55 6.43 2.86
CA LEU A 16 -0.82 6.58 2.34
C LEU A 16 -1.65 5.28 2.38
N ILE A 17 -1.00 4.13 2.52
CA ILE A 17 -1.69 2.86 2.69
C ILE A 17 -2.67 2.89 3.87
N TYR A 18 -2.36 3.61 4.96
CA TYR A 18 -3.25 3.70 6.12
C TYR A 18 -4.54 4.46 5.80
N ASP A 19 -4.47 5.48 4.93
CA ASP A 19 -5.67 6.16 4.43
C ASP A 19 -6.46 5.26 3.48
N LEU A 20 -5.78 4.49 2.63
CA LEU A 20 -6.42 3.61 1.65
C LEU A 20 -7.17 2.43 2.30
N ILE A 21 -6.62 1.83 3.36
CA ILE A 21 -7.29 0.75 4.08
C ILE A 21 -8.49 1.24 4.90
N SER A 22 -8.62 2.55 5.16
CA SER A 22 -9.80 3.12 5.83
C SER A 22 -11.11 2.98 5.02
N TYR A 23 -11.00 2.67 3.72
CA TYR A 23 -12.15 2.34 2.86
C TYR A 23 -12.54 0.85 2.97
N GLN A 24 -12.00 0.12 3.92
CA GLN A 24 -12.28 -1.29 4.19
C GLN A 24 -12.94 -1.46 5.55
N GLU A 25 -13.78 -2.48 5.70
CA GLU A 25 -14.23 -2.91 7.02
C GLU A 25 -13.13 -3.77 7.66
N LEU A 26 -12.23 -3.14 8.41
CA LEU A 26 -11.12 -3.83 9.08
C LEU A 26 -11.59 -4.55 10.34
N LYS A 27 -11.44 -5.87 10.39
CA LYS A 27 -11.73 -6.73 11.55
C LYS A 27 -10.46 -7.13 12.29
N LEU A 28 -9.45 -7.64 11.59
CA LEU A 28 -8.17 -8.05 12.15
C LEU A 28 -7.01 -7.49 11.34
N CYS A 29 -6.15 -6.74 12.02
CA CYS A 29 -4.89 -6.26 11.46
C CYS A 29 -3.70 -6.75 12.31
N LEU A 30 -2.57 -6.96 11.66
CA LEU A 30 -1.32 -7.31 12.31
C LEU A 30 -0.26 -6.23 12.05
N ASP A 31 0.45 -5.82 13.10
CA ASP A 31 1.65 -4.97 13.01
C ASP A 31 2.85 -5.79 13.47
N VAL A 32 3.63 -6.30 12.53
CA VAL A 32 4.83 -7.09 12.80
C VAL A 32 6.05 -6.16 12.78
N GLY A 33 6.74 -6.09 13.93
CA GLY A 33 7.76 -5.08 14.20
C GLY A 33 7.14 -3.75 14.62
N ALA A 34 6.36 -3.79 15.70
CA ALA A 34 5.53 -2.66 16.09
C ALA A 34 6.31 -1.50 16.75
N ALA A 35 7.53 -1.73 17.23
CA ALA A 35 8.41 -0.75 17.85
C ALA A 35 7.68 0.10 18.92
N ALA A 36 7.68 1.43 18.76
CA ALA A 36 6.98 2.33 19.68
C ALA A 36 5.45 2.38 19.47
N GLY A 37 4.86 1.56 18.59
CA GLY A 37 3.40 1.53 18.36
C GLY A 37 2.87 2.65 17.46
N THR A 38 3.73 3.43 16.80
CA THR A 38 3.32 4.54 15.93
C THR A 38 2.49 4.04 14.74
N MET A 39 2.92 2.96 14.08
CA MET A 39 2.19 2.37 12.96
C MET A 39 0.93 1.65 13.41
N THR A 40 0.99 0.91 14.51
CA THR A 40 -0.17 0.33 15.20
C THR A 40 -1.28 1.36 15.42
N ARG A 41 -0.97 2.59 15.87
CA ARG A 41 -1.96 3.66 16.01
C ARG A 41 -2.57 4.09 14.67
N LYS A 42 -1.78 4.20 13.61
CA LYS A 42 -2.31 4.55 12.28
C LYS A 42 -3.29 3.50 11.78
N ILE A 43 -2.97 2.22 11.97
CA ILE A 43 -3.88 1.09 11.67
C ILE A 43 -5.18 1.22 12.49
N LYS A 44 -5.07 1.51 13.79
CA LYS A 44 -6.25 1.72 14.66
C LYS A 44 -7.14 2.85 14.17
N TYR A 45 -6.57 3.98 13.77
CA TYR A 45 -7.34 5.12 13.27
C TYR A 45 -7.94 4.91 11.88
N ALA A 46 -7.35 4.05 11.06
CA ALA A 46 -7.94 3.65 9.78
C ALA A 46 -9.15 2.72 9.98
N GLY A 47 -9.17 1.95 11.07
CA GLY A 47 -10.25 1.03 11.41
C GLY A 47 -11.40 1.67 12.18
N THR A 48 -12.18 0.81 12.82
CA THR A 48 -13.28 1.18 13.73
C THR A 48 -13.01 0.65 15.13
N GLU A 49 -13.94 0.86 16.07
CA GLU A 49 -13.84 0.23 17.40
C GLU A 49 -13.85 -1.31 17.37
N LYS A 50 -14.33 -1.91 16.27
CA LYS A 50 -14.33 -3.37 16.09
C LYS A 50 -13.01 -3.92 15.58
N THR A 51 -12.10 -3.08 15.10
CA THR A 51 -10.83 -3.50 14.49
C THR A 51 -9.88 -3.99 15.57
N ARG A 52 -9.62 -5.29 15.62
CA ARG A 52 -8.62 -5.90 16.50
C ARG A 52 -7.24 -5.77 15.87
N ILE A 53 -6.24 -5.45 16.69
CA ILE A 53 -4.84 -5.36 16.25
C ILE A 53 -3.96 -6.24 17.13
N LEU A 54 -3.21 -7.13 16.48
CA LEU A 54 -2.14 -7.89 17.13
C LEU A 54 -0.80 -7.27 16.72
N ALA A 55 -0.11 -6.66 17.67
CA ALA A 55 1.15 -5.96 17.45
C ALA A 55 2.31 -6.75 18.04
N PHE A 56 3.25 -7.18 17.20
CA PHE A 56 4.39 -8.00 17.60
C PHE A 56 5.63 -7.13 17.77
N GLU A 57 6.21 -7.12 18.97
CA GLU A 57 7.45 -6.39 19.28
C GLU A 57 8.28 -7.20 20.29
N PRO A 58 9.38 -7.83 19.87
CA PRO A 58 10.18 -8.67 20.76
C PRO A 58 11.03 -7.87 21.76
N PHE A 59 11.42 -6.63 21.46
CA PHE A 59 12.37 -5.91 22.26
C PHE A 59 11.69 -5.16 23.41
N GLU A 60 11.96 -5.60 24.64
CA GLU A 60 11.38 -5.04 25.87
C GLU A 60 11.63 -3.52 26.03
N GLY A 61 12.77 -3.02 25.54
CA GLY A 61 13.09 -1.59 25.57
C GLY A 61 12.07 -0.71 24.83
N ASN A 62 11.31 -1.29 23.89
CA ASN A 62 10.27 -0.59 23.13
C ASN A 62 8.90 -0.64 23.79
N HIS A 63 8.63 -1.61 24.68
CA HIS A 63 7.28 -1.89 25.19
C HIS A 63 6.66 -0.73 25.94
N ARG A 64 7.43 0.01 26.74
CA ARG A 64 6.91 1.19 27.44
C ARG A 64 6.39 2.26 26.47
N TYR A 65 7.10 2.47 25.37
CA TYR A 65 6.75 3.45 24.34
C TYR A 65 5.54 2.99 23.54
N PHE A 66 5.48 1.69 23.25
CA PHE A 66 4.30 1.08 22.68
C PHE A 66 3.06 1.32 23.56
N LEU A 67 3.17 1.05 24.86
CA LEU A 67 2.05 1.20 25.79
C LEU A 67 1.62 2.67 25.95
N GLU A 68 2.57 3.61 25.96
CA GLU A 68 2.27 5.05 25.96
C GLU A 68 1.49 5.50 24.70
N ASN A 69 1.79 4.90 23.54
CA ASN A 69 1.17 5.27 22.27
C ASN A 69 -0.16 4.53 22.00
N ALA A 70 -0.20 3.23 22.27
CA ALA A 70 -1.26 2.33 21.82
C ALA A 70 -1.92 1.54 22.97
N GLY A 71 -1.35 1.54 24.17
CA GLY A 71 -1.82 0.72 25.29
C GLY A 71 -3.18 1.14 25.87
N SER A 72 -3.68 2.34 25.54
CA SER A 72 -5.00 2.81 25.96
C SER A 72 -6.16 2.23 25.14
N PHE A 73 -5.88 1.55 24.02
CA PHE A 73 -6.92 0.98 23.17
C PHE A 73 -7.22 -0.47 23.56
N GLU A 74 -8.46 -0.76 23.94
CA GLU A 74 -8.88 -2.09 24.42
C GLU A 74 -8.74 -3.20 23.36
N ASN A 75 -8.74 -2.83 22.08
CA ASN A 75 -8.70 -3.75 20.95
C ASN A 75 -7.30 -3.87 20.31
N ILE A 76 -6.26 -3.45 21.02
CA ILE A 76 -4.86 -3.62 20.61
C ILE A 76 -4.15 -4.52 21.63
N GLU A 77 -3.55 -5.59 21.14
CA GLU A 77 -2.77 -6.52 21.95
C GLU A 77 -1.29 -6.43 21.58
N LEU A 78 -0.44 -6.14 22.56
CA LEU A 78 1.01 -6.23 22.42
C LEU A 78 1.47 -7.67 22.68
N ILE A 79 2.06 -8.29 21.67
CA ILE A 79 2.64 -9.62 21.74
C ILE A 79 4.16 -9.48 21.79
N ALA A 80 4.75 -9.75 22.96
CA ALA A 80 6.18 -9.66 23.23
C ALA A 80 6.98 -10.84 22.63
N LYS A 81 6.79 -11.10 21.33
CA LYS A 81 7.45 -12.18 20.58
C LYS A 81 7.88 -11.67 19.22
N ALA A 82 8.96 -12.23 18.68
CA ALA A 82 9.32 -12.00 17.29
C ALA A 82 8.50 -12.92 16.40
N VAL A 83 8.12 -12.44 15.22
CA VAL A 83 7.52 -13.31 14.20
C VAL A 83 8.63 -13.90 13.34
N SER A 84 8.54 -15.19 13.04
CA SER A 84 9.52 -15.93 12.24
C SER A 84 8.84 -17.06 11.45
N ALA A 85 9.63 -17.83 10.70
CA ALA A 85 9.15 -18.96 9.92
C ALA A 85 8.62 -20.11 10.80
N GLN A 86 9.10 -20.19 12.05
CA GLN A 86 8.74 -21.24 13.01
C GLN A 86 8.63 -20.67 14.43
N SER A 87 7.70 -21.23 15.21
CA SER A 87 7.57 -20.96 16.63
C SER A 87 8.68 -21.62 17.44
N GLY A 88 9.17 -20.96 18.48
CA GLY A 88 10.25 -21.47 19.30
C GLY A 88 11.00 -20.38 20.05
N VAL A 89 12.32 -20.53 20.11
CA VAL A 89 13.23 -19.59 20.75
C VAL A 89 14.38 -19.32 19.79
N SER A 90 14.72 -18.04 19.62
CA SER A 90 15.80 -17.61 18.74
C SER A 90 16.69 -16.57 19.43
N GLU A 91 17.94 -16.49 18.96
CA GLU A 91 18.83 -15.39 19.33
C GLU A 91 18.40 -14.11 18.59
N PHE A 92 18.36 -13.01 19.32
CA PHE A 92 18.00 -11.67 18.83
C PHE A 92 19.06 -10.66 19.22
N CYS A 93 19.38 -9.75 18.32
CA CYS A 93 20.38 -8.70 18.55
C CYS A 93 19.76 -7.32 18.42
N VAL A 94 20.17 -6.42 19.32
CA VAL A 94 19.87 -4.98 19.25
C VAL A 94 21.18 -4.21 19.16
N PRO A 95 21.57 -3.74 17.95
CA PRO A 95 22.89 -3.12 17.74
C PRO A 95 23.09 -1.81 18.49
N SER A 96 22.00 -1.07 18.71
CA SER A 96 22.05 0.24 19.36
C SER A 96 20.71 0.55 20.01
N VAL A 97 20.77 1.26 21.14
CA VAL A 97 19.61 1.85 21.80
C VAL A 97 19.87 3.35 21.98
N VAL A 98 18.80 4.13 22.05
CA VAL A 98 18.87 5.57 22.32
C VAL A 98 19.47 5.81 23.71
N GLY A 99 20.53 6.61 23.81
CA GLY A 99 21.21 6.94 25.06
C GLY A 99 20.60 8.14 25.80
N GLY A 100 19.69 8.88 25.18
CA GLY A 100 19.01 10.06 25.74
C GLY A 100 19.75 11.38 25.56
N LYS A 101 20.81 11.40 24.74
CA LYS A 101 21.60 12.61 24.39
C LYS A 101 21.44 12.99 22.91
N GLU A 102 20.80 12.13 22.14
CA GLU A 102 20.53 12.30 20.73
C GLU A 102 19.42 13.32 20.53
N GLN A 103 19.68 14.32 19.68
CA GLN A 103 18.74 15.40 19.41
C GLN A 103 17.42 14.85 18.85
N ASN A 104 16.29 15.29 19.42
CA ASN A 104 14.92 14.80 19.14
C ASN A 104 14.57 13.41 19.68
N TRP A 105 15.49 12.72 20.35
CA TRP A 105 15.30 11.39 20.92
C TRP A 105 15.50 11.36 22.44
N GLU A 106 15.59 12.52 23.09
CA GLU A 106 15.96 12.65 24.50
C GLU A 106 14.98 11.94 25.44
N LYS A 107 13.71 11.80 25.02
CA LYS A 107 12.66 11.10 25.77
C LYS A 107 12.57 9.61 25.47
N MET A 108 13.35 9.13 24.49
CA MET A 108 13.28 7.77 23.96
C MET A 108 14.40 6.86 24.49
N THR A 109 15.04 7.18 25.62
CA THR A 109 16.12 6.36 26.22
C THR A 109 15.80 4.86 26.27
N GLY A 110 16.69 4.01 25.78
CA GLY A 110 16.49 2.55 25.75
C GLY A 110 15.62 2.05 24.58
N TYR A 111 14.99 2.93 23.81
CA TYR A 111 14.31 2.58 22.55
C TYR A 111 15.33 2.09 21.52
N SER A 112 14.89 1.17 20.65
CA SER A 112 15.59 0.85 19.42
C SER A 112 14.63 0.64 18.26
N SER A 113 14.97 1.22 17.10
CA SER A 113 14.34 0.91 15.82
C SER A 113 15.09 -0.14 15.02
N VAL A 114 16.16 -0.73 15.58
CA VAL A 114 17.02 -1.68 14.89
C VAL A 114 17.18 -2.92 15.75
N GLY A 115 16.67 -4.04 15.26
CA GLY A 115 16.84 -5.34 15.89
C GLY A 115 16.59 -6.44 14.87
N PHE A 116 17.30 -7.57 15.01
CA PHE A 116 17.15 -8.67 14.07
C PHE A 116 17.39 -10.03 14.75
N LEU A 117 16.72 -11.05 14.24
CA LEU A 117 17.00 -12.45 14.57
C LEU A 117 18.35 -12.86 13.99
N VAL A 118 19.15 -13.56 14.78
CA VAL A 118 20.47 -14.08 14.36
C VAL A 118 20.27 -15.39 13.63
N ASP A 119 20.68 -15.41 12.37
CA ASP A 119 20.77 -16.60 11.51
C ASP A 119 22.24 -16.86 11.13
N GLU A 120 22.50 -17.92 10.37
CA GLU A 120 23.85 -18.28 9.91
C GLU A 120 24.53 -17.13 9.12
N GLU A 121 23.77 -16.40 8.29
CA GLU A 121 24.28 -15.30 7.48
C GLU A 121 24.65 -14.08 8.33
N LYS A 122 23.92 -13.85 9.43
CA LYS A 122 24.07 -12.70 10.32
C LYS A 122 25.00 -12.96 11.51
N GLN A 123 25.50 -14.18 11.71
CA GLN A 123 26.40 -14.49 12.84
C GLN A 123 27.62 -13.56 12.91
N ASN A 124 28.26 -13.30 11.77
CA ASN A 124 29.42 -12.41 11.71
C ASN A 124 29.05 -10.96 12.07
N ARG A 125 27.88 -10.49 11.66
CA ARG A 125 27.36 -9.15 12.00
C ARG A 125 27.01 -9.05 13.49
N ALA A 126 26.58 -10.15 14.10
CA ALA A 126 26.19 -10.25 15.49
C ALA A 126 27.35 -10.56 16.46
N ALA A 127 28.55 -10.88 15.96
CA ALA A 127 29.64 -11.44 16.76
C ALA A 127 30.03 -10.60 18.00
N ASN A 128 29.91 -9.27 17.91
CA ASN A 128 30.24 -8.33 18.98
C ASN A 128 29.01 -7.64 19.59
N LEU A 129 27.80 -8.10 19.26
CA LEU A 129 26.56 -7.52 19.76
C LEU A 129 26.03 -8.31 20.95
N GLN A 130 25.32 -7.62 21.83
CA GLN A 130 24.57 -8.30 22.88
C GLN A 130 23.44 -9.13 22.26
N LYS A 131 23.40 -10.41 22.62
CA LYS A 131 22.38 -11.36 22.19
C LYS A 131 21.38 -11.57 23.31
N PHE A 132 20.10 -11.60 22.94
CA PHE A 132 18.97 -11.92 23.80
C PHE A 132 18.34 -13.21 23.30
N SER A 133 17.91 -14.07 24.21
CA SER A 133 17.06 -15.21 23.87
C SER A 133 15.61 -14.73 23.92
N ILE A 134 14.91 -14.78 22.80
CA ILE A 134 13.50 -14.34 22.72
C ILE A 134 12.62 -15.46 22.18
N GLU A 135 11.35 -15.42 22.54
CA GLU A 135 10.35 -16.28 21.93
C GLU A 135 10.05 -15.83 20.50
N THR A 136 9.95 -16.81 19.59
CA THR A 136 9.48 -16.61 18.23
C THR A 136 8.14 -17.30 18.00
N VAL A 137 7.37 -16.79 17.06
CA VAL A 137 6.09 -17.36 16.66
C VAL A 137 5.90 -17.32 15.15
N ALA A 138 5.37 -18.39 14.58
CA ALA A 138 4.81 -18.35 13.22
C ALA A 138 3.37 -17.83 13.30
N ILE A 139 3.00 -16.88 12.45
CA ILE A 139 1.62 -16.32 12.43
C ILE A 139 0.58 -17.43 12.26
N ASP A 140 0.87 -18.44 11.45
CA ASP A 140 -0.03 -19.56 11.20
C ASP A 140 -0.41 -20.36 12.46
N ASP A 141 0.46 -20.34 13.48
CA ASP A 141 0.27 -21.03 14.77
C ASP A 141 -0.64 -20.25 15.73
N VAL A 142 -0.76 -18.93 15.55
CA VAL A 142 -1.51 -18.05 16.47
C VAL A 142 -2.69 -17.33 15.83
N VAL A 143 -2.76 -17.27 14.50
CA VAL A 143 -3.88 -16.66 13.78
C VAL A 143 -4.56 -17.70 12.89
N HIS A 144 -5.82 -17.97 13.19
CA HIS A 144 -6.65 -18.93 12.45
C HIS A 144 -7.85 -18.28 11.75
N GLU A 145 -7.94 -16.95 11.80
CA GLU A 145 -8.96 -16.14 11.16
C GLU A 145 -8.37 -15.32 9.99
N HIS A 146 -9.23 -14.61 9.26
CA HIS A 146 -8.84 -13.78 8.13
C HIS A 146 -8.15 -12.49 8.61
N ILE A 147 -7.08 -12.08 7.93
CA ILE A 147 -6.31 -10.86 8.19
C ILE A 147 -6.62 -9.85 7.08
N ASP A 148 -7.18 -8.71 7.43
CA ASP A 148 -7.51 -7.66 6.46
C ASP A 148 -6.25 -6.87 6.07
N PHE A 149 -5.35 -6.65 7.03
CA PHE A 149 -4.10 -5.92 6.82
C PHE A 149 -2.95 -6.49 7.65
N LEU A 150 -1.85 -6.85 6.99
CA LEU A 150 -0.61 -7.32 7.62
C LEU A 150 0.53 -6.38 7.28
N LYS A 151 1.03 -5.63 8.27
CA LYS A 151 2.25 -4.82 8.12
C LYS A 151 3.47 -5.60 8.61
N ILE A 152 4.56 -5.59 7.85
CA ILE A 152 5.81 -6.30 8.13
C ILE A 152 6.98 -5.33 7.95
N ASP A 153 7.65 -5.02 9.05
CA ASP A 153 8.89 -4.23 9.08
C ASP A 153 9.73 -4.75 10.24
N VAL A 154 10.59 -5.73 9.95
CA VAL A 154 11.37 -6.46 10.97
C VAL A 154 12.86 -6.45 10.65
N GLN A 155 13.30 -5.46 9.88
CA GLN A 155 14.70 -5.12 9.63
C GLN A 155 15.54 -6.30 9.12
N GLY A 156 15.02 -7.02 8.12
CA GLY A 156 15.73 -8.12 7.44
C GLY A 156 15.23 -9.52 7.79
N GLY A 157 14.07 -9.62 8.45
CA GLY A 157 13.36 -10.88 8.77
C GLY A 157 12.11 -11.12 7.91
N GLU A 158 11.87 -10.28 6.91
CA GLU A 158 10.60 -10.20 6.17
C GLU A 158 10.24 -11.52 5.49
N LEU A 159 11.23 -12.19 4.88
CA LEU A 159 11.03 -13.48 4.24
C LEU A 159 10.58 -14.57 5.23
N ASP A 160 11.13 -14.57 6.45
CA ASP A 160 10.78 -15.59 7.45
C ASP A 160 9.42 -15.30 8.07
N VAL A 161 9.04 -14.04 8.24
CA VAL A 161 7.67 -13.67 8.60
C VAL A 161 6.67 -14.20 7.56
N LEU A 162 6.95 -14.01 6.27
CA LEU A 162 6.09 -14.51 5.20
C LEU A 162 5.99 -16.05 5.19
N LYS A 163 7.09 -16.77 5.42
CA LYS A 163 7.05 -18.23 5.59
C LYS A 163 6.22 -18.64 6.81
N GLY A 164 6.24 -17.85 7.88
CA GLY A 164 5.46 -18.08 9.09
C GLY A 164 3.95 -17.86 8.92
N CYS A 165 3.50 -17.28 7.79
CA CYS A 165 2.08 -17.12 7.45
C CYS A 165 1.71 -17.77 6.10
N GLU A 166 2.48 -18.78 5.67
CA GLU A 166 2.31 -19.39 4.36
C GLU A 166 0.94 -20.06 4.16
N ARG A 167 0.40 -20.74 5.19
CA ARG A 167 -0.94 -21.34 5.13
C ARG A 167 -2.01 -20.28 4.92
N LEU A 168 -1.94 -19.17 5.64
CA LEU A 168 -2.88 -18.04 5.48
C LEU A 168 -2.80 -17.42 4.09
N MET A 169 -1.60 -17.21 3.55
CA MET A 169 -1.41 -16.72 2.16
C MET A 169 -1.94 -17.70 1.12
N GLN A 170 -1.63 -19.00 1.26
CA GLN A 170 -2.09 -20.06 0.36
C GLN A 170 -3.63 -20.12 0.32
N ASN A 171 -4.28 -19.92 1.46
CA ASN A 171 -5.73 -19.91 1.59
C ASN A 171 -6.37 -18.56 1.18
N GLN A 172 -5.59 -17.57 0.74
CA GLN A 172 -6.04 -16.21 0.44
C GLN A 172 -6.81 -15.59 1.63
N GLN A 173 -6.26 -15.75 2.84
CA GLN A 173 -6.79 -15.23 4.10
C GLN A 173 -6.06 -13.97 4.58
N ILE A 174 -5.21 -13.37 3.74
CA ILE A 174 -4.56 -12.07 4.01
C ILE A 174 -4.85 -11.16 2.83
N ASP A 175 -5.64 -10.11 3.03
CA ASP A 175 -6.10 -9.24 1.92
C ASP A 175 -4.99 -8.32 1.41
N VAL A 176 -4.32 -7.62 2.32
CA VAL A 176 -3.23 -6.69 2.02
C VAL A 176 -2.04 -6.96 2.93
N ILE A 177 -0.85 -7.08 2.33
CA ILE A 177 0.43 -7.10 3.03
C ILE A 177 1.18 -5.81 2.69
N TYR A 178 1.60 -5.06 3.70
CA TYR A 178 2.45 -3.89 3.58
C TYR A 178 3.82 -4.21 4.15
N ILE A 179 4.84 -4.29 3.31
CA ILE A 179 6.14 -4.89 3.68
C ILE A 179 7.32 -4.01 3.27
N GLU A 180 8.25 -3.80 4.20
CA GLU A 180 9.53 -3.15 3.95
C GLU A 180 10.34 -3.99 2.94
N PHE A 181 10.91 -3.38 1.90
CA PHE A 181 11.58 -4.12 0.84
C PHE A 181 12.87 -3.45 0.36
N SER A 182 13.96 -4.23 0.40
CA SER A 182 15.32 -3.81 0.01
C SER A 182 15.90 -4.62 -1.15
N GLY A 183 15.08 -5.38 -1.88
CA GLY A 183 15.51 -6.09 -3.11
C GLY A 183 15.67 -7.60 -2.99
N ASP A 184 15.23 -8.25 -1.91
CA ASP A 184 15.29 -9.72 -1.80
C ASP A 184 14.26 -10.37 -2.74
N LYS A 185 14.75 -10.93 -3.87
CA LYS A 185 13.93 -11.60 -4.87
C LYS A 185 13.08 -12.74 -4.29
N ARG A 186 13.53 -13.41 -3.23
CA ARG A 186 12.81 -14.54 -2.60
C ARG A 186 11.46 -14.10 -2.06
N ILE A 187 11.35 -12.86 -1.55
CA ILE A 187 10.10 -12.27 -1.08
C ILE A 187 9.11 -12.13 -2.24
N LEU A 188 9.56 -11.56 -3.37
CA LEU A 188 8.72 -11.40 -4.55
C LEU A 188 8.26 -12.75 -5.10
N ASP A 189 9.16 -13.72 -5.20
CA ASP A 189 8.87 -15.05 -5.71
C ASP A 189 7.81 -15.75 -4.85
N LEU A 190 7.93 -15.65 -3.51
CA LEU A 190 6.96 -16.22 -2.57
C LEU A 190 5.59 -15.55 -2.73
N LEU A 191 5.52 -14.23 -2.68
CA LEU A 191 4.25 -13.48 -2.84
C LEU A 191 3.58 -13.77 -4.19
N ILE A 192 4.35 -13.84 -5.28
CA ILE A 192 3.82 -14.15 -6.62
C ILE A 192 3.29 -15.59 -6.67
N SER A 193 4.00 -16.56 -6.07
CA SER A 193 3.55 -17.96 -6.01
C SER A 193 2.21 -18.11 -5.27
N HIS A 194 1.96 -17.24 -4.28
CA HIS A 194 0.70 -17.14 -3.54
C HIS A 194 -0.29 -16.14 -4.15
N GLN A 195 -0.12 -15.79 -5.43
CA GLN A 195 -1.05 -14.98 -6.22
C GLN A 195 -1.28 -13.55 -5.70
N TYR A 196 -0.27 -12.92 -5.12
CA TYR A 196 -0.33 -11.49 -4.78
C TYR A 196 0.00 -10.61 -6.00
N SER A 197 -0.74 -9.52 -6.14
CA SER A 197 -0.36 -8.40 -7.01
C SER A 197 0.47 -7.41 -6.20
N ILE A 198 1.65 -7.06 -6.70
CA ILE A 198 2.65 -6.29 -5.96
C ILE A 198 2.76 -4.90 -6.56
N PHE A 199 2.63 -3.89 -5.70
CA PHE A 199 2.77 -2.48 -6.04
C PHE A 199 3.91 -1.87 -5.23
N ASP A 200 4.80 -1.13 -5.88
CA ASP A 200 5.79 -0.32 -5.17
C ASP A 200 5.18 1.02 -4.73
N THR A 201 5.90 1.71 -3.84
CA THR A 201 5.53 3.04 -3.34
C THR A 201 6.62 4.05 -3.70
N ASP A 202 6.80 5.07 -2.88
CA ASP A 202 8.03 5.87 -2.90
C ASP A 202 9.19 5.09 -2.29
N TYR A 203 10.38 5.50 -2.71
CA TYR A 203 11.65 4.90 -2.33
C TYR A 203 12.37 5.83 -1.36
N LEU A 204 12.94 5.27 -0.30
CA LEU A 204 13.92 5.94 0.54
C LEU A 204 15.31 5.64 0.00
N VAL A 205 16.06 6.68 -0.35
CA VAL A 205 17.45 6.57 -0.82
C VAL A 205 18.39 7.28 0.13
N VAL A 206 19.45 6.60 0.55
CA VAL A 206 20.53 7.16 1.37
C VAL A 206 21.83 7.13 0.58
N PRO A 207 22.36 8.28 0.14
CA PRO A 207 23.59 8.37 -0.61
C PRO A 207 24.77 7.75 0.15
N LYS A 208 25.61 7.02 -0.58
CA LYS A 208 26.89 6.50 -0.07
C LYS A 208 27.83 7.64 0.34
N GLU A 209 27.84 8.70 -0.46
CA GLU A 209 28.58 9.93 -0.21
C GLU A 209 27.59 11.09 -0.05
N GLN A 210 27.70 11.81 1.06
CA GLN A 210 26.83 12.95 1.36
C GLN A 210 27.22 14.12 0.46
N ASN A 211 26.35 14.47 -0.49
CA ASN A 211 26.61 15.47 -1.51
C ASN A 211 25.29 16.03 -2.05
N ASP A 212 25.15 17.35 -2.07
CA ASP A 212 23.94 18.05 -2.51
C ASP A 212 23.59 17.79 -3.99
N SER A 213 24.57 17.43 -4.82
CA SER A 213 24.38 17.05 -6.24
C SER A 213 23.88 15.62 -6.45
N PHE A 214 23.65 14.84 -5.38
CA PHE A 214 23.24 13.45 -5.50
C PHE A 214 21.94 13.24 -6.31
N PRO A 215 20.87 14.05 -6.13
CA PRO A 215 19.66 13.93 -6.94
C PRO A 215 19.92 14.01 -8.44
N GLU A 216 20.77 14.94 -8.89
CA GLU A 216 21.11 15.11 -10.30
C GLU A 216 21.82 13.87 -10.87
N LYS A 217 22.63 13.18 -10.07
CA LYS A 217 23.38 11.98 -10.50
C LYS A 217 22.52 10.75 -10.75
N ILE A 218 21.33 10.68 -10.16
CA ILE A 218 20.45 9.51 -10.26
C ILE A 218 19.18 9.77 -11.06
N GLN A 219 18.91 11.00 -11.48
CA GLN A 219 17.76 11.33 -12.35
C GLN A 219 17.75 10.50 -13.64
N ASP A 220 18.91 10.33 -14.27
CA ASP A 220 19.05 9.54 -15.51
C ASP A 220 18.76 8.04 -15.33
N LEU A 221 18.68 7.56 -14.08
CA LEU A 221 18.29 6.18 -13.74
C LEU A 221 16.77 6.02 -13.61
N GLY A 222 16.00 7.08 -13.87
CA GLY A 222 14.53 7.07 -13.80
C GLY A 222 13.94 7.59 -12.50
N PHE A 223 14.77 8.13 -11.59
CA PHE A 223 14.30 8.72 -10.33
C PHE A 223 13.78 10.15 -10.51
N TYR A 224 12.70 10.49 -9.82
CA TYR A 224 12.06 11.81 -9.87
C TYR A 224 11.35 12.16 -8.54
N ASP A 225 10.80 13.38 -8.42
CA ASP A 225 10.02 13.84 -7.26
C ASP A 225 10.79 13.74 -5.91
N PHE A 226 11.95 14.41 -5.85
CA PHE A 226 12.88 14.33 -4.72
C PHE A 226 12.40 15.17 -3.52
N GLY A 227 12.17 14.51 -2.38
CA GLY A 227 11.92 15.14 -1.08
C GLY A 227 13.03 14.81 -0.07
N ALA A 228 13.77 15.80 0.41
CA ALA A 228 14.83 15.59 1.38
C ALA A 228 14.28 15.20 2.77
N VAL A 229 14.94 14.24 3.42
CA VAL A 229 14.63 13.75 4.76
C VAL A 229 15.90 13.64 5.59
N ASN A 230 15.80 14.02 6.86
CA ASN A 230 16.87 13.83 7.83
C ASN A 230 16.64 12.53 8.60
N LEU A 231 17.57 11.59 8.48
CA LEU A 231 17.51 10.35 9.25
C LEU A 231 17.94 10.59 10.70
N SER A 232 17.50 9.71 11.61
CA SER A 232 17.95 9.68 13.00
C SER A 232 19.48 9.51 13.13
N THR A 233 20.14 9.00 12.10
CA THR A 233 21.60 8.87 12.02
C THR A 233 22.33 10.14 11.62
N GLY A 234 21.62 11.25 11.36
CA GLY A 234 22.17 12.51 10.87
C GLY A 234 22.60 12.51 9.40
N LYS A 235 22.30 11.44 8.65
CA LYS A 235 22.57 11.34 7.20
C LYS A 235 21.42 11.98 6.42
N SER A 236 21.74 12.66 5.32
CA SER A 236 20.76 13.08 4.32
C SER A 236 20.22 11.86 3.60
N ALA A 237 18.90 11.81 3.46
CA ALA A 237 18.18 10.84 2.66
C ALA A 237 17.14 11.56 1.79
N TYR A 238 16.61 10.84 0.81
CA TYR A 238 15.60 11.38 -0.10
C TYR A 238 14.46 10.37 -0.23
N HIS A 239 13.22 10.83 -0.04
CA HIS A 239 12.07 10.17 -0.64
C HIS A 239 12.06 10.52 -2.13
N VAL A 240 11.97 9.50 -2.97
CA VAL A 240 11.99 9.63 -4.43
C VAL A 240 11.00 8.68 -5.06
N LYS A 241 10.55 8.98 -6.27
CA LYS A 241 9.78 8.08 -7.12
C LYS A 241 10.66 7.49 -8.20
N LEU A 242 10.32 6.29 -8.67
CA LEU A 242 11.08 5.58 -9.68
C LEU A 242 10.14 5.17 -10.82
N ASN A 243 10.48 5.52 -12.05
CA ASN A 243 9.90 4.83 -13.21
C ASN A 243 10.55 3.45 -13.27
N LEU A 244 9.75 2.38 -13.27
CA LEU A 244 10.31 1.03 -13.21
C LEU A 244 11.32 0.80 -14.33
N PRO A 245 12.47 0.20 -14.02
CA PRO A 245 13.53 0.03 -14.99
C PRO A 245 13.14 -1.04 -16.03
N ASP A 246 13.60 -0.87 -17.27
CA ASP A 246 13.45 -1.87 -18.36
C ASP A 246 14.39 -3.09 -18.17
N ARG A 247 14.64 -3.48 -16.93
CA ARG A 247 15.49 -4.61 -16.53
C ARG A 247 14.97 -5.27 -15.25
N GLU A 248 15.60 -6.34 -14.82
CA GLU A 248 15.20 -7.08 -13.63
C GLU A 248 15.26 -6.17 -12.38
N TYR A 249 14.13 -6.10 -11.66
CA TYR A 249 13.89 -5.12 -10.62
C TYR A 249 14.79 -5.30 -9.39
N CYS A 250 14.93 -6.53 -8.88
CA CYS A 250 15.76 -6.78 -7.71
C CYS A 250 17.24 -6.54 -8.00
N SER A 251 17.70 -6.94 -9.19
CA SER A 251 19.05 -6.69 -9.68
C SER A 251 19.31 -5.19 -9.79
N PHE A 252 18.34 -4.40 -10.27
CA PHE A 252 18.45 -2.95 -10.29
C PHE A 252 18.67 -2.37 -8.88
N LEU A 253 17.87 -2.77 -7.89
CA LEU A 253 18.00 -2.26 -6.51
C LEU A 253 19.35 -2.66 -5.90
N LYS A 254 19.80 -3.89 -6.13
CA LYS A 254 21.09 -4.39 -5.65
C LYS A 254 22.28 -3.62 -6.25
N GLU A 255 22.27 -3.43 -7.57
CA GLU A 255 23.32 -2.67 -8.27
C GLU A 255 23.32 -1.20 -7.83
N PHE A 256 22.14 -0.60 -7.67
CA PHE A 256 22.00 0.74 -7.13
C PHE A 256 22.62 0.82 -5.72
N GLY A 257 22.27 -0.13 -4.86
CA GLY A 257 22.83 -0.40 -3.54
C GLY A 257 24.35 -0.28 -3.50
N GLN A 258 25.00 -1.00 -4.40
CA GLN A 258 26.46 -1.11 -4.47
C GLN A 258 27.13 0.19 -4.95
N LYS A 259 26.51 0.87 -5.92
CA LYS A 259 27.10 2.02 -6.62
C LYS A 259 26.78 3.36 -5.96
N TYR A 260 25.54 3.59 -5.57
CA TYR A 260 25.04 4.91 -5.18
C TYR A 260 24.74 5.04 -3.69
N GLY A 261 24.50 3.93 -2.99
CA GLY A 261 24.14 3.91 -1.58
C GLY A 261 22.90 3.08 -1.33
N TYR A 262 22.32 3.20 -0.15
CA TYR A 262 21.17 2.39 0.25
C TYR A 262 19.90 2.82 -0.47
N ILE A 263 19.05 1.85 -0.84
CA ILE A 263 17.72 2.07 -1.39
C ILE A 263 16.76 1.07 -0.79
N GLN A 264 15.56 1.54 -0.49
CA GLN A 264 14.45 0.75 0.04
C GLN A 264 13.14 1.33 -0.48
N THR A 265 12.13 0.48 -0.62
CA THR A 265 10.73 0.87 -0.82
C THR A 265 9.88 0.09 0.16
N ASP A 266 8.63 0.48 0.31
CA ASP A 266 7.60 -0.42 0.81
C ASP A 266 6.87 -1.06 -0.37
N LEU A 267 6.40 -2.29 -0.18
CA LEU A 267 5.54 -2.97 -1.14
C LEU A 267 4.14 -3.11 -0.57
N ILE A 268 3.15 -2.77 -1.37
CA ILE A 268 1.74 -3.09 -1.12
C ILE A 268 1.42 -4.32 -1.94
N CYS A 269 1.19 -5.44 -1.26
CA CYS A 269 0.91 -6.72 -1.89
C CYS A 269 -0.56 -7.07 -1.62
N VAL A 270 -1.35 -7.16 -2.68
CA VAL A 270 -2.80 -7.35 -2.58
C VAL A 270 -3.15 -8.74 -3.08
N SER A 271 -3.88 -9.52 -2.29
CA SER A 271 -4.29 -10.86 -2.68
C SER A 271 -5.15 -10.80 -3.95
N ARG A 272 -5.02 -11.80 -4.84
CA ARG A 272 -5.82 -11.82 -6.07
C ARG A 272 -7.32 -11.80 -5.80
N LYS A 273 -7.74 -12.43 -4.70
CA LYS A 273 -9.14 -12.45 -4.25
C LYS A 273 -9.64 -11.05 -3.88
N PHE A 274 -8.81 -10.25 -3.22
CA PHE A 274 -9.18 -8.91 -2.74
C PHE A 274 -8.91 -7.79 -3.75
N LEU A 275 -8.07 -8.02 -4.76
CA LEU A 275 -7.68 -7.02 -5.75
C LEU A 275 -8.85 -6.20 -6.36
N PRO A 276 -10.01 -6.78 -6.73
CA PRO A 276 -11.13 -5.99 -7.23
C PRO A 276 -11.63 -4.95 -6.22
N GLN A 277 -11.74 -5.32 -4.95
CA GLN A 277 -12.15 -4.42 -3.88
C GLN A 277 -11.09 -3.35 -3.61
N PHE A 278 -9.81 -3.73 -3.61
CA PHE A 278 -8.71 -2.78 -3.50
C PHE A 278 -8.75 -1.68 -4.58
N ILE A 279 -9.03 -2.03 -5.84
CA ILE A 279 -9.16 -1.06 -6.94
C ILE A 279 -10.38 -0.14 -6.75
N ILE A 280 -11.50 -0.66 -6.23
CA ILE A 280 -12.67 0.16 -5.89
C ILE A 280 -12.29 1.19 -4.82
N ASN A 281 -11.62 0.74 -3.76
CA ASN A 281 -11.18 1.60 -2.66
C ASN A 281 -10.20 2.67 -3.13
N LEU A 282 -9.25 2.30 -3.99
CA LEU A 282 -8.33 3.25 -4.60
C LEU A 282 -9.07 4.31 -5.43
N GLY A 283 -10.10 3.92 -6.18
CA GLY A 283 -10.95 4.85 -6.92
C GLY A 283 -11.70 5.84 -6.02
N GLN A 284 -12.20 5.36 -4.87
CA GLN A 284 -12.87 6.20 -3.87
C GLN A 284 -11.90 7.19 -3.22
N PHE A 285 -10.75 6.68 -2.77
CA PHE A 285 -9.65 7.48 -2.23
C PHE A 285 -9.25 8.61 -3.18
N LEU A 286 -8.96 8.28 -4.44
CA LEU A 286 -8.59 9.27 -5.46
C LEU A 286 -9.68 10.31 -5.73
N THR A 287 -10.96 9.92 -5.62
CA THR A 287 -12.07 10.87 -5.79
C THR A 287 -12.11 11.87 -4.65
N GLN A 288 -11.85 11.44 -3.41
CA GLN A 288 -11.83 12.32 -2.24
C GLN A 288 -10.58 13.20 -2.18
N SER A 289 -9.41 12.67 -2.52
CA SER A 289 -8.16 13.47 -2.59
C SER A 289 -8.23 14.55 -3.67
N ASN A 290 -8.93 14.31 -4.79
CA ASN A 290 -9.14 15.33 -5.81
C ASN A 290 -10.22 16.36 -5.42
N ALA A 291 -11.24 15.97 -4.65
CA ALA A 291 -12.25 16.89 -4.14
C ALA A 291 -11.70 17.89 -3.12
N SER A 292 -10.63 17.52 -2.39
CA SER A 292 -9.90 18.40 -1.46
C SER A 292 -8.92 19.35 -2.15
N ILE A 293 -8.71 19.24 -3.47
CA ILE A 293 -7.89 20.13 -4.30
C ILE A 293 -8.80 21.06 -5.14
N GLN A 294 -9.85 21.62 -4.55
CA GLN A 294 -10.50 22.81 -5.11
C GLN A 294 -9.71 24.04 -4.64
N PRO A 295 -9.21 24.90 -5.55
CA PRO A 295 -8.41 26.06 -5.16
C PRO A 295 -9.29 27.02 -4.37
N THR A 296 -8.98 27.21 -3.09
CA THR A 296 -9.40 28.42 -2.37
C THR A 296 -8.85 29.60 -3.15
N LYS A 297 -9.77 30.44 -3.66
CA LYS A 297 -9.43 31.69 -4.34
C LYS A 297 -8.42 32.47 -3.50
N SER A 298 -7.40 32.97 -4.19
CA SER A 298 -6.40 33.88 -3.68
C SER A 298 -7.03 35.02 -2.87
N ILE A 299 -6.56 35.22 -1.65
CA ILE A 299 -6.51 36.55 -1.05
C ILE A 299 -5.04 36.80 -0.74
N ALA A 300 -4.36 37.45 -1.69
CA ALA A 300 -3.10 38.11 -1.41
C ALA A 300 -3.39 39.46 -0.73
N SER A 301 -2.48 39.82 0.18
CA SER A 301 -2.26 41.15 0.79
C SER A 301 -3.25 41.63 1.86
N SER A 302 -2.86 41.50 3.14
CA SER A 302 -2.38 42.65 3.94
C SER A 302 -2.06 42.21 5.38
N VAL A 303 -0.83 42.48 5.80
CA VAL A 303 -0.38 42.46 7.21
C VAL A 303 -0.82 43.80 7.83
N PRO A 304 -1.36 43.82 9.07
CA PRO A 304 -0.59 44.46 10.15
C PRO A 304 -0.65 43.76 11.52
N SER A 305 0.54 43.69 12.12
CA SER A 305 0.94 43.75 13.55
C SER A 305 -0.06 43.58 14.71
N VAL A 306 0.37 42.71 15.64
CA VAL A 306 0.23 42.62 17.11
C VAL A 306 -0.38 43.81 17.90
N LYS A 307 -1.14 43.45 18.96
CA LYS A 307 -1.76 44.22 20.09
C LYS A 307 -3.09 44.91 19.73
N THR A 308 -4.23 44.67 20.39
CA THR A 308 -4.50 44.74 21.84
C THR A 308 -5.94 44.25 22.14
N LYS A 309 -6.18 43.70 23.36
CA LYS A 309 -7.43 43.71 24.18
C LYS A 309 -8.76 43.25 23.54
N LEU A 310 -9.40 42.19 24.06
CA LEU A 310 -10.29 42.19 25.24
C LEU A 310 -11.41 43.23 25.14
N GLU A 311 -12.67 42.77 25.24
CA GLU A 311 -13.96 43.50 25.27
C GLU A 311 -14.81 43.34 23.98
N ASN A 312 -15.58 42.26 23.91
CA ASN A 312 -17.02 42.34 24.21
C ASN A 312 -17.69 40.97 24.06
N GLN A 313 -18.07 40.45 25.22
CA GLN A 313 -19.04 39.40 25.37
C GLN A 313 -20.45 39.88 24.96
N LEU A 314 -21.27 38.91 24.56
CA LEU A 314 -22.72 38.84 24.81
C LEU A 314 -23.59 39.96 24.21
N SER A 315 -24.39 39.62 23.19
CA SER A 315 -25.86 39.72 23.21
C SER A 315 -26.44 39.54 21.80
N GLN A 316 -27.13 38.42 21.57
CA GLN A 316 -28.54 38.37 21.12
C GLN A 316 -28.85 37.01 20.48
N SER A 317 -29.52 36.21 21.29
CA SER A 317 -30.35 35.09 20.87
C SER A 317 -31.65 35.58 20.23
N ALA A 318 -32.15 34.75 19.30
CA ALA A 318 -33.56 34.48 19.01
C ALA A 318 -34.28 35.24 17.88
N ALA A 319 -34.82 34.38 17.00
CA ALA A 319 -36.03 34.53 16.18
C ALA A 319 -35.86 35.06 14.74
N LEU A 320 -35.88 34.14 13.77
CA LEU A 320 -37.09 33.97 12.95
C LEU A 320 -37.07 32.62 12.20
N ASN A 321 -38.14 31.86 12.39
CA ASN A 321 -38.46 30.67 11.62
C ASN A 321 -39.09 31.04 10.26
N ALA A 322 -38.89 30.14 9.29
CA ALA A 322 -39.73 29.85 8.13
C ALA A 322 -39.78 30.85 6.95
N LYS A 323 -39.16 30.47 5.82
CA LYS A 323 -39.85 30.16 4.54
C LYS A 323 -38.89 29.66 3.45
N ASN A 324 -39.15 28.42 3.01
CA ASN A 324 -38.97 27.80 1.69
C ASN A 324 -38.11 28.50 0.63
N SER A 325 -37.15 27.76 0.05
CA SER A 325 -37.30 27.19 -1.30
C SER A 325 -36.06 26.36 -1.69
N ALA A 326 -36.33 25.23 -2.34
CA ALA A 326 -35.35 24.33 -2.89
C ALA A 326 -34.52 24.99 -4.00
N ALA A 327 -33.21 24.81 -3.95
CA ALA A 327 -32.32 24.97 -5.10
C ALA A 327 -31.43 23.72 -5.19
N PRO A 328 -31.26 23.10 -6.38
CA PRO A 328 -30.58 21.82 -6.52
C PRO A 328 -29.06 22.00 -6.36
N LEU A 329 -28.43 21.07 -5.61
CA LEU A 329 -26.98 20.96 -5.52
C LEU A 329 -26.39 20.54 -6.89
N PRO A 330 -25.23 21.08 -7.30
CA PRO A 330 -24.70 20.88 -8.64
C PRO A 330 -24.08 19.47 -8.82
N ASN A 331 -24.49 18.82 -9.91
CA ASN A 331 -24.01 17.54 -10.44
C ASN A 331 -22.52 17.60 -10.90
N SER A 332 -21.55 17.62 -9.99
CA SER A 332 -20.11 17.57 -10.36
C SER A 332 -19.39 16.28 -9.97
N SER A 333 -19.92 15.48 -9.04
CA SER A 333 -19.29 14.22 -8.60
C SER A 333 -19.51 13.05 -9.59
N THR A 334 -20.60 13.07 -10.34
CA THR A 334 -20.91 12.06 -11.35
C THR A 334 -20.03 12.17 -12.59
N SER A 335 -19.54 13.35 -12.96
CA SER A 335 -18.78 13.53 -14.21
C SER A 335 -17.33 13.02 -14.13
N LEU A 336 -16.69 13.11 -12.95
CA LEU A 336 -15.28 12.71 -12.78
C LEU A 336 -15.14 11.19 -12.66
N ALA A 337 -15.98 10.55 -11.84
CA ALA A 337 -16.04 9.09 -11.71
C ALA A 337 -16.51 8.43 -13.02
N THR A 338 -17.49 9.02 -13.72
CA THR A 338 -17.85 8.56 -15.08
C THR A 338 -16.75 8.84 -16.09
N SER A 339 -15.89 9.85 -15.92
CA SER A 339 -14.74 10.08 -16.81
C SER A 339 -13.61 9.07 -16.59
N LEU A 340 -13.36 8.67 -15.33
CA LEU A 340 -12.33 7.69 -14.97
C LEU A 340 -12.78 6.28 -15.35
N LEU A 341 -14.04 5.93 -15.05
CA LEU A 341 -14.68 4.71 -15.54
C LEU A 341 -14.83 4.72 -17.07
N LYS A 342 -15.09 5.87 -17.72
CA LYS A 342 -14.98 5.97 -19.20
C LYS A 342 -13.55 5.80 -19.67
N ARG A 343 -12.52 6.26 -18.96
CA ARG A 343 -11.11 6.11 -19.35
C ARG A 343 -10.66 4.66 -19.20
N ILE A 344 -11.02 3.98 -18.12
CA ILE A 344 -10.78 2.55 -17.90
C ILE A 344 -11.62 1.72 -18.88
N ALA A 345 -12.90 2.01 -19.04
CA ALA A 345 -13.74 1.36 -20.05
C ALA A 345 -13.25 1.65 -21.47
N ASN A 346 -12.72 2.84 -21.78
CA ASN A 346 -12.12 3.16 -23.07
C ASN A 346 -10.76 2.50 -23.28
N TYR A 347 -9.98 2.31 -22.21
CA TYR A 347 -8.76 1.49 -22.21
C TYR A 347 -9.15 0.07 -22.60
N TYR A 348 -10.04 -0.59 -21.85
CA TYR A 348 -10.55 -1.94 -22.14
C TYR A 348 -11.46 -2.06 -23.39
N ARG A 349 -11.92 -0.94 -23.97
CA ARG A 349 -12.67 -0.89 -25.24
C ARG A 349 -11.74 -0.82 -26.46
N ARG A 350 -10.51 -0.32 -26.28
CA ARG A 350 -9.53 -0.17 -27.36
C ARG A 350 -8.66 -1.40 -27.57
N TRP A 351 -8.40 -2.20 -26.52
CA TRP A 351 -7.62 -3.44 -26.65
C TRP A 351 -8.23 -4.45 -27.64
N PRO A 352 -9.56 -4.71 -27.67
CA PRO A 352 -10.14 -5.58 -28.68
C PRO A 352 -9.99 -5.05 -30.11
N ILE A 353 -10.02 -3.72 -30.29
CA ILE A 353 -9.83 -3.07 -31.59
C ILE A 353 -8.36 -3.17 -32.03
N LEU A 354 -7.42 -3.00 -31.10
CA LEU A 354 -5.99 -3.18 -31.35
C LEU A 354 -5.68 -4.64 -31.73
N LEU A 355 -6.21 -5.60 -30.99
CA LEU A 355 -6.09 -7.03 -31.29
C LEU A 355 -6.75 -7.40 -32.62
N ALA A 356 -7.89 -6.80 -32.96
CA ALA A 356 -8.50 -6.96 -34.28
C ALA A 356 -7.62 -6.37 -35.39
N GLY A 357 -6.98 -5.22 -35.15
CA GLY A 357 -5.99 -4.65 -36.07
C GLY A 357 -4.77 -5.55 -36.28
N ILE A 358 -4.25 -6.16 -35.20
CA ILE A 358 -3.17 -7.14 -35.25
C ILE A 358 -3.61 -8.40 -36.02
N ALA A 359 -4.82 -8.90 -35.77
CA ALA A 359 -5.36 -10.04 -36.51
C ALA A 359 -5.50 -9.76 -38.01
N ILE A 360 -5.98 -8.57 -38.39
CA ILE A 360 -6.07 -8.13 -39.79
C ILE A 360 -4.67 -8.01 -40.41
N ALA A 361 -3.70 -7.42 -39.69
CA ALA A 361 -2.32 -7.30 -40.16
C ALA A 361 -1.68 -8.68 -40.38
N PHE A 362 -1.87 -9.63 -39.46
CA PHE A 362 -1.42 -11.01 -39.63
C PHE A 362 -2.09 -11.70 -40.82
N ASN A 363 -3.39 -11.48 -41.03
CA ASN A 363 -4.09 -12.07 -42.16
C ASN A 363 -3.61 -11.48 -43.50
N LEU A 364 -3.31 -10.18 -43.55
CA LEU A 364 -2.71 -9.51 -44.72
C LEU A 364 -1.28 -10.00 -44.99
N LEU A 365 -0.46 -10.16 -43.95
CA LEU A 365 0.89 -10.71 -44.08
C LEU A 365 0.89 -12.17 -44.52
N ALA A 366 -0.14 -12.94 -44.14
CA ALA A 366 -0.34 -14.31 -44.59
C ALA A 366 -0.76 -14.45 -46.07
N LEU A 367 -1.10 -13.35 -46.76
CA LEU A 367 -1.36 -13.36 -48.21
C LEU A 367 -0.08 -13.30 -49.04
N PHE A 368 1.02 -12.82 -48.46
CA PHE A 368 2.33 -12.79 -49.12
C PHE A 368 3.05 -14.13 -48.96
N ASP A 369 3.79 -14.52 -49.99
CA ASP A 369 4.51 -15.79 -50.00
C ASP A 369 5.83 -15.65 -49.24
N THR A 370 5.72 -15.73 -47.91
CA THR A 370 6.83 -15.62 -46.96
C THR A 370 7.07 -16.95 -46.25
N PRO A 371 8.31 -17.29 -45.86
CA PRO A 371 8.63 -18.54 -45.16
C PRO A 371 7.93 -18.67 -43.78
N TYR A 372 7.37 -17.57 -43.26
CA TYR A 372 6.66 -17.51 -41.98
C TYR A 372 5.14 -17.42 -42.12
N ARG A 373 4.60 -17.66 -43.32
CA ARG A 373 3.15 -17.58 -43.61
C ARG A 373 2.28 -18.37 -42.63
N TRP A 374 2.74 -19.53 -42.19
CA TRP A 374 2.03 -20.37 -41.22
C TRP A 374 1.94 -19.73 -39.81
N ILE A 375 2.94 -18.93 -39.41
CA ILE A 375 2.96 -18.21 -38.12
C ILE A 375 1.92 -17.10 -38.14
N PHE A 376 1.83 -16.36 -39.25
CA PHE A 376 0.82 -15.31 -39.40
C PHE A 376 -0.60 -15.88 -39.48
N GLY A 377 -0.78 -16.99 -40.21
CA GLY A 377 -2.05 -17.70 -40.26
C GLY A 377 -2.51 -18.17 -38.88
N THR A 378 -1.69 -18.95 -38.18
CA THR A 378 -2.01 -19.48 -36.83
C THR A 378 -2.17 -18.37 -35.79
N GLY A 379 -1.31 -17.35 -35.81
CA GLY A 379 -1.41 -16.18 -34.93
C GLY A 379 -2.71 -15.40 -35.14
N SER A 380 -3.18 -15.25 -36.38
CA SER A 380 -4.45 -14.59 -36.68
C SER A 380 -5.65 -15.35 -36.12
N THR A 381 -5.66 -16.68 -36.27
CA THR A 381 -6.74 -17.55 -35.78
C THR A 381 -6.82 -17.55 -34.26
N VAL A 382 -5.69 -17.65 -33.55
CA VAL A 382 -5.65 -17.60 -32.08
C VAL A 382 -6.14 -16.25 -31.56
N THR A 383 -5.71 -15.15 -32.19
CA THR A 383 -6.16 -13.81 -31.82
C THR A 383 -7.66 -13.63 -32.03
N LEU A 384 -8.21 -14.18 -33.13
CA LEU A 384 -9.65 -14.14 -33.42
C LEU A 384 -10.47 -14.96 -32.41
N LEU A 385 -10.03 -16.17 -32.07
CA LEU A 385 -10.70 -17.03 -31.08
C LEU A 385 -10.72 -16.38 -29.69
N PHE A 386 -9.63 -15.71 -29.31
CA PHE A 386 -9.57 -14.96 -28.07
C PHE A 386 -10.57 -13.79 -28.06
N LEU A 387 -10.68 -13.05 -29.16
CA LEU A 387 -11.66 -11.96 -29.30
C LEU A 387 -13.11 -12.47 -29.25
N ILE A 388 -13.41 -13.61 -29.86
CA ILE A 388 -14.73 -14.26 -29.81
C ILE A 388 -15.07 -14.68 -28.37
N GLY A 389 -14.13 -15.34 -27.67
CA GLY A 389 -14.31 -15.74 -26.28
C GLY A 389 -14.52 -14.54 -25.34
N HIS A 390 -13.77 -13.46 -25.55
CA HIS A 390 -13.94 -12.22 -24.80
C HIS A 390 -15.31 -11.57 -25.03
N ALA A 391 -15.80 -11.57 -26.27
CA ALA A 391 -17.13 -11.05 -26.61
C ALA A 391 -18.26 -11.89 -26.00
N ALA A 392 -18.15 -13.22 -26.06
CA ALA A 392 -19.11 -14.15 -25.48
C ALA A 392 -19.20 -13.98 -23.95
N SER A 393 -18.05 -13.93 -23.26
CA SER A 393 -18.01 -13.71 -21.80
C SER A 393 -18.66 -12.39 -21.37
N LYS A 394 -18.51 -11.31 -22.16
CA LYS A 394 -19.21 -10.05 -21.91
C LYS A 394 -20.72 -10.14 -22.14
N ALA A 395 -21.16 -10.88 -23.16
CA ALA A 395 -22.58 -11.10 -23.41
C ALA A 395 -23.22 -11.87 -22.24
N ASP A 396 -22.56 -12.92 -21.74
CA ASP A 396 -23.03 -13.71 -20.59
C ASP A 396 -23.11 -12.86 -19.31
N TYR A 397 -22.11 -12.01 -19.06
CA TYR A 397 -22.14 -11.09 -17.92
C TYR A 397 -23.34 -10.12 -17.99
N VAL A 398 -23.61 -9.55 -19.18
CA VAL A 398 -24.75 -8.64 -19.38
C VAL A 398 -26.08 -9.37 -19.20
N LEU A 399 -26.20 -10.61 -19.70
CA LEU A 399 -27.41 -11.42 -19.53
C LEU A 399 -27.66 -11.74 -18.05
N ALA A 400 -26.62 -12.12 -17.30
CA ALA A 400 -26.73 -12.40 -15.87
C ALA A 400 -27.17 -11.16 -15.07
N GLU A 401 -26.70 -9.97 -15.45
CA GLU A 401 -27.08 -8.73 -14.77
C GLU A 401 -28.51 -8.30 -15.10
N VAL A 402 -28.96 -8.52 -16.35
CA VAL A 402 -30.37 -8.32 -16.75
C VAL A 402 -31.30 -9.27 -15.98
N GLU A 403 -30.91 -10.51 -15.76
CA GLU A 403 -31.69 -11.47 -14.96
C GLU A 403 -31.80 -11.05 -13.49
N LYS A 404 -30.71 -10.54 -12.88
CA LYS A 404 -30.76 -9.99 -11.52
C LYS A 404 -31.72 -8.82 -11.41
N ILE A 405 -31.67 -7.88 -12.36
CA ILE A 405 -32.57 -6.72 -12.38
C ILE A 405 -34.03 -7.16 -12.51
N LYS A 406 -34.34 -8.13 -13.38
CA LYS A 406 -35.70 -8.69 -13.49
C LYS A 406 -36.16 -9.35 -12.19
N LYS A 407 -35.26 -10.07 -11.51
CA LYS A 407 -35.56 -10.74 -10.23
C LYS A 407 -35.84 -9.71 -9.13
N GLN A 408 -35.06 -8.62 -9.06
CA GLN A 408 -35.27 -7.51 -8.14
C GLN A 408 -36.63 -6.82 -8.36
N GLN A 409 -36.96 -6.51 -9.63
CA GLN A 409 -38.24 -5.91 -9.98
C GLN A 409 -39.44 -6.83 -9.68
N SER A 410 -39.28 -8.14 -9.85
CA SER A 410 -40.32 -9.12 -9.48
C SER A 410 -40.55 -9.20 -7.97
N LEU A 411 -39.48 -9.10 -7.17
CA LEU A 411 -39.54 -9.10 -5.70
C LEU A 411 -40.23 -7.83 -5.17
N ASP A 412 -39.87 -6.67 -5.71
CA ASP A 412 -40.48 -5.37 -5.33
C ASP A 412 -41.97 -5.28 -5.73
N SER A 413 -42.36 -5.93 -6.84
CA SER A 413 -43.78 -6.00 -7.24
C SER A 413 -44.63 -6.94 -6.37
N SER A 414 -43.98 -7.89 -5.67
CA SER A 414 -44.64 -8.87 -4.80
C SER A 414 -44.78 -8.37 -3.35
N SER A 415 -43.86 -7.52 -2.88
CA SER A 415 -43.89 -6.88 -1.56
C SER A 415 -44.87 -5.70 -1.48
N GLY A 416 -45.15 -5.04 -2.60
CA GLY A 416 -46.14 -3.95 -2.68
C GLY A 416 -47.62 -4.36 -2.64
N LYS A 417 -47.94 -5.67 -2.64
CA LYS A 417 -49.33 -6.19 -2.57
C LYS A 417 -49.78 -6.64 -1.18
N ARG A 418 -48.98 -6.40 -0.14
CA ARG A 418 -49.28 -6.79 1.26
C ARG A 418 -49.36 -5.63 2.25
N ALA A 419 -49.46 -4.40 1.77
CA ALA A 419 -49.75 -3.22 2.60
C ALA A 419 -51.23 -2.85 2.54
#